data_AF-A0A257KD59-F1
#
_entry.id   AF-A0A257KD59-F1
#
_cell.length_a   1.000
_cell.length_b   1.000
_cell.length_c   1.000
_cell.angle_alpha   90.00
_cell.angle_beta   90.00
_cell.angle_gamma   90.00
#
_symmetry.space_group_name_H-M   'P 1'
#
loop_
_entity.id
_entity.type
_entity.pdbx_description
1 polymer ?
#
loop_
_entity_poly.entity_id
_entity_poly.type
_entity_poly.pdbx_seq_one_letter_code
_entity_poly.pdbx_strand_id
1 'polypeptide(L)'
;MKKIHVGFLLSYDYELLKKSIPLVYEASDRIFLARDMACRTWKGSTFLIDASFYDWLKNFDSQNKIEIFEGDFYRADLTTMQNDTRERTLLSEKMGIGNWLIQVDSDEYFVDFAGFVRQLRKYDNYLDHPEKNKIQIFAWWVIIYKYTAQGILYVDKPMKAVFATNFPNYIGARRTHERIVYVDSLVLHESVARSEEELRYKLDNWSHNVDVNPTFLDKWLQVNETNYKAFTGFYYAEPKRWKTLNYFPTQQLEDIKKYVENNPKLQISSWFILFKNMEQWIKNFFTRSK
;
A
#
# COMPACT_ATOMS: atom_id res chain seq x y z
N MET A 1 -17.87 17.11 -8.16
CA MET A 1 -16.44 17.39 -7.91
C MET A 1 -15.69 16.08 -7.97
N LYS A 2 -14.55 16.05 -8.66
CA LYS A 2 -13.66 14.89 -8.77
C LYS A 2 -12.58 15.06 -7.70
N LYS A 3 -12.76 14.54 -6.48
CA LYS A 3 -11.81 14.76 -5.37
C LYS A 3 -10.74 13.67 -5.30
N ILE A 4 -9.63 13.97 -4.62
CA ILE A 4 -8.60 13.03 -4.17
C ILE A 4 -8.94 12.62 -2.74
N HIS A 5 -9.55 11.46 -2.58
CA HIS A 5 -9.79 10.89 -1.25
C HIS A 5 -8.80 9.78 -1.00
N VAL A 6 -8.18 9.80 0.18
CA VAL A 6 -7.20 8.79 0.60
C VAL A 6 -7.75 8.03 1.80
N GLY A 7 -7.75 6.71 1.72
CA GLY A 7 -8.16 5.81 2.79
C GLY A 7 -6.96 5.06 3.36
N PHE A 8 -6.90 4.98 4.68
CA PHE A 8 -5.99 4.11 5.43
C PHE A 8 -6.80 3.17 6.34
N LEU A 9 -6.24 2.00 6.61
CA LEU A 9 -6.79 1.06 7.59
C LEU A 9 -6.05 1.26 8.93
N LEU A 10 -6.75 1.75 9.95
CA LEU A 10 -6.23 1.97 11.29
C LEU A 10 -6.20 0.64 12.06
N SER A 11 -5.18 -0.19 11.76
CA SER A 11 -4.97 -1.49 12.39
C SER A 11 -3.78 -1.48 13.37
N TYR A 12 -3.29 -2.65 13.78
CA TYR A 12 -2.18 -2.81 14.73
C TYR A 12 -0.87 -2.11 14.33
N ASP A 13 -0.72 -1.74 13.05
CA ASP A 13 0.41 -0.97 12.51
C ASP A 13 0.19 0.57 12.58
N TYR A 14 -0.77 1.05 13.38
CA TYR A 14 -1.23 2.44 13.36
C TYR A 14 -0.13 3.49 13.60
N GLU A 15 0.91 3.16 14.37
CA GLU A 15 2.02 4.09 14.63
C GLU A 15 2.73 4.52 13.34
N LEU A 16 2.73 3.67 12.31
CA LEU A 16 3.33 4.00 11.01
C LEU A 16 2.52 5.05 10.24
N LEU A 17 1.26 5.30 10.61
CA LEU A 17 0.48 6.41 10.07
C LEU A 17 1.10 7.77 10.35
N LYS A 18 1.89 7.89 11.44
CA LYS A 18 2.67 9.11 11.74
C LYS A 18 3.70 9.42 10.66
N LYS A 19 4.12 8.42 9.88
CA LYS A 19 5.01 8.57 8.72
C LYS A 19 4.25 8.68 7.40
N SER A 20 3.18 7.90 7.20
CA SER A 20 2.48 7.82 5.91
C SER A 20 1.48 8.95 5.66
N ILE A 21 0.70 9.37 6.67
CA ILE A 21 -0.29 10.45 6.53
C ILE A 21 0.37 11.77 6.08
N PRO A 22 1.49 12.24 6.69
CA PRO A 22 2.10 13.49 6.28
C PRO A 22 2.47 13.57 4.80
N LEU A 23 2.85 12.43 4.21
CA LEU A 23 3.28 12.35 2.81
C LEU A 23 2.14 12.54 1.81
N VAL A 24 0.89 12.34 2.25
CA VAL A 24 -0.29 12.48 1.38
C VAL A 24 -1.17 13.68 1.73
N TYR A 25 -0.97 14.28 2.91
CA TYR A 25 -1.87 15.27 3.50
C TYR A 25 -2.17 16.47 2.60
N GLU A 26 -1.12 17.12 2.08
CA GLU A 26 -1.28 18.37 1.32
C GLU A 26 -2.06 18.16 0.02
N ALA A 27 -1.75 17.11 -0.74
CA ALA A 27 -2.39 16.84 -2.03
C ALA A 27 -3.71 16.04 -1.93
N SER A 28 -4.17 15.73 -0.71
CA SER A 28 -5.46 15.10 -0.47
C SER A 28 -6.55 16.13 -0.22
N ASP A 29 -7.75 15.90 -0.76
CA ASP A 29 -8.94 16.68 -0.42
C ASP A 29 -9.55 16.23 0.91
N ARG A 30 -9.49 14.92 1.20
CA ARG A 30 -9.92 14.31 2.47
C ARG A 30 -9.18 13.00 2.70
N ILE A 31 -8.93 12.70 3.97
CA ILE A 31 -8.30 11.46 4.43
C ILE A 31 -9.28 10.73 5.33
N PHE A 32 -9.42 9.43 5.14
CA PHE A 32 -10.31 8.58 5.91
C PHE A 32 -9.51 7.49 6.60
N LEU A 33 -9.67 7.35 7.91
CA LEU A 33 -9.07 6.29 8.70
C LEU A 33 -10.17 5.30 9.09
N ALA A 34 -10.20 4.13 8.46
CA ALA A 34 -11.11 3.06 8.87
C ALA A 34 -10.62 2.46 10.18
N ARG A 35 -11.46 2.48 11.22
CA ARG A 35 -11.16 1.89 12.52
C ARG A 35 -12.21 0.83 12.86
N ASP A 36 -11.78 -0.40 13.10
CA ASP A 36 -12.69 -1.41 13.68
C ASP A 36 -13.12 -0.97 15.08
N MET A 37 -14.42 -0.91 15.33
CA MET A 37 -14.99 -0.36 16.57
C MET A 37 -14.54 -1.10 17.84
N ALA A 38 -14.18 -2.38 17.73
CA ALA A 38 -13.67 -3.19 18.81
C ALA A 38 -12.14 -3.41 18.73
N CYS A 39 -11.45 -2.64 17.89
CA CYS A 39 -10.02 -2.75 17.61
C CYS A 39 -9.59 -4.19 17.33
N ARG A 40 -10.32 -4.88 16.44
CA ARG A 40 -9.97 -6.24 16.01
C ARG A 40 -9.13 -6.22 14.74
N THR A 41 -8.17 -7.13 14.65
CA THR A 41 -7.47 -7.47 13.41
C THR A 41 -8.40 -8.22 12.46
N TRP A 42 -7.98 -8.43 11.22
CA TRP A 42 -8.75 -9.24 10.27
C TRP A 42 -8.89 -10.72 10.66
N LYS A 43 -8.07 -11.19 11.62
CA LYS A 43 -8.16 -12.51 12.25
C LYS A 43 -9.06 -12.53 13.49
N GLY A 44 -9.44 -11.37 14.02
CA GLY A 44 -10.30 -11.22 15.20
C GLY A 44 -9.55 -11.04 16.52
N SER A 45 -8.22 -11.09 16.51
CA SER A 45 -7.40 -10.70 17.66
C SER A 45 -7.61 -9.23 17.98
N THR A 46 -7.56 -8.83 19.24
CA THR A 46 -7.67 -7.42 19.62
C THR A 46 -6.30 -6.75 19.67
N PHE A 47 -6.28 -5.44 19.45
CA PHE A 47 -5.12 -4.57 19.65
C PHE A 47 -5.57 -3.28 20.36
N LEU A 48 -4.60 -2.53 20.87
CA LEU A 48 -4.83 -1.25 21.53
C LEU A 48 -4.21 -0.12 20.72
N ILE A 49 -4.92 1.01 20.66
CA ILE A 49 -4.42 2.26 20.09
C ILE A 49 -4.18 3.19 21.27
N ASP A 50 -2.95 3.66 21.42
CA ASP A 50 -2.60 4.59 22.48
C ASP A 50 -3.35 5.92 22.31
N ALA A 51 -3.84 6.50 23.41
CA ALA A 51 -4.58 7.76 23.37
C ALA A 51 -3.77 8.91 22.74
N SER A 52 -2.45 8.89 22.91
CA SER A 52 -1.52 9.87 22.33
C SER A 52 -1.51 9.87 20.80
N PHE A 53 -1.97 8.79 20.15
CA PHE A 53 -2.14 8.77 18.70
C PHE A 53 -3.26 9.73 18.26
N TYR A 54 -4.37 9.76 18.98
CA TYR A 54 -5.49 10.66 18.69
C TYR A 54 -5.13 12.12 19.01
N ASP A 55 -4.36 12.35 20.08
CA ASP A 55 -3.79 13.67 20.38
C ASP A 55 -2.88 14.15 19.26
N TRP A 56 -2.00 13.26 18.76
CA TRP A 56 -1.17 13.56 17.60
C TRP A 56 -2.01 13.88 16.35
N LEU A 57 -3.01 13.06 16.02
CA LEU A 57 -3.90 13.29 14.87
C LEU A 57 -4.57 14.66 14.94
N LYS A 58 -5.13 15.01 16.10
CA LYS A 58 -5.80 16.30 16.32
C LYS A 58 -4.84 17.48 16.14
N ASN A 59 -3.61 17.36 16.62
CA ASN A 59 -2.59 18.41 16.48
C ASN A 59 -2.06 18.51 15.05
N PHE A 60 -1.96 17.39 14.35
CA PHE A 60 -1.46 17.31 12.98
C PHE A 60 -2.48 17.82 11.94
N ASP A 61 -3.77 17.52 12.12
CA ASP A 61 -4.84 17.83 11.16
C ASP A 61 -5.29 19.31 11.14
N SER A 62 -4.35 20.20 10.83
CA SER A 62 -4.56 21.65 10.80
C SER A 62 -5.67 22.13 9.85
N GLN A 63 -5.98 21.37 8.79
CA GLN A 63 -6.97 21.69 7.77
C GLN A 63 -8.29 20.91 7.94
N ASN A 64 -8.46 20.14 9.02
CA ASN A 64 -9.64 19.27 9.27
C ASN A 64 -9.96 18.33 8.09
N LYS A 65 -8.92 17.74 7.48
CA LYS A 65 -9.02 16.81 6.35
C LYS A 65 -9.23 15.37 6.78
N ILE A 66 -8.91 15.01 8.02
CA ILE A 66 -8.92 13.63 8.50
C ILE A 66 -10.28 13.30 9.12
N GLU A 67 -10.90 12.23 8.65
CA GLU A 67 -12.12 11.65 9.22
C GLU A 67 -11.83 10.24 9.71
N ILE A 68 -12.20 9.94 10.96
CA ILE A 68 -12.21 8.58 11.46
C ILE A 68 -13.55 7.95 11.06
N PHE A 69 -13.49 6.89 10.25
CA PHE A 69 -14.64 6.07 9.89
C PHE A 69 -14.64 4.82 10.77
N GLU A 70 -15.43 4.87 11.83
CA GLU A 70 -15.61 3.73 12.72
C GLU A 70 -16.67 2.76 12.18
N GLY A 71 -16.38 1.47 12.20
CA GLY A 71 -17.29 0.44 11.72
C GLY A 71 -17.01 -0.94 12.31
N ASP A 72 -17.97 -1.84 12.18
CA ASP A 72 -17.78 -3.27 12.45
C ASP A 72 -17.22 -3.94 11.19
N PHE A 73 -15.89 -4.10 11.14
CA PHE A 73 -15.17 -4.57 9.95
C PHE A 73 -14.90 -6.08 9.97
N TYR A 74 -14.65 -6.63 11.16
CA TYR A 74 -14.37 -8.05 11.35
C TYR A 74 -15.64 -8.92 11.37
N ARG A 75 -15.58 -10.03 10.63
CA ARG A 75 -16.57 -11.11 10.69
C ARG A 75 -15.88 -12.46 10.87
N ALA A 76 -16.33 -13.25 11.84
CA ALA A 76 -15.74 -14.54 12.18
C ALA A 76 -16.00 -15.63 11.12
N ASP A 77 -17.03 -15.47 10.28
CA ASP A 77 -17.34 -16.35 9.16
C ASP A 77 -16.50 -16.07 7.90
N LEU A 78 -15.66 -15.03 7.91
CA LEU A 78 -14.80 -14.62 6.81
C LEU A 78 -13.33 -14.93 7.08
N THR A 79 -12.56 -15.19 6.01
CA THR A 79 -11.09 -15.25 6.09
C THR A 79 -10.49 -13.86 6.36
N THR A 80 -9.21 -13.82 6.76
CA THR A 80 -8.46 -12.56 6.95
C THR A 80 -8.45 -11.70 5.68
N MET A 81 -8.21 -12.30 4.51
CA MET A 81 -8.27 -11.60 3.21
C MET A 81 -9.69 -11.08 2.89
N GLN A 82 -10.74 -11.83 3.23
CA GLN A 82 -12.12 -11.38 3.02
C GLN A 82 -12.48 -10.22 3.96
N ASN A 83 -12.05 -10.26 5.22
CA ASN A 83 -12.23 -9.16 6.17
C ASN A 83 -11.47 -7.89 5.71
N ASP A 84 -10.21 -8.03 5.28
CA ASP A 84 -9.42 -6.93 4.68
C ASP A 84 -10.15 -6.31 3.47
N THR A 85 -10.57 -7.15 2.53
CA THR A 85 -11.33 -6.71 1.35
C THR A 85 -12.62 -6.01 1.73
N ARG A 86 -13.36 -6.53 2.72
CA ARG A 86 -14.60 -5.95 3.20
C ARG A 86 -14.39 -4.56 3.80
N GLU A 87 -13.41 -4.42 4.69
CA GLU A 87 -13.08 -3.13 5.32
C GLU A 87 -12.73 -2.08 4.25
N ARG A 88 -11.86 -2.44 3.30
CA ARG A 88 -11.48 -1.57 2.17
C ARG A 88 -12.66 -1.19 1.30
N THR A 89 -13.59 -2.11 1.07
CA THR A 89 -14.80 -1.85 0.29
C THR A 89 -15.65 -0.80 0.99
N LEU A 90 -15.98 -1.02 2.26
CA LEU A 90 -16.80 -0.10 3.07
C LEU A 90 -16.15 1.28 3.21
N LEU A 91 -14.82 1.31 3.42
CA LEU A 91 -14.06 2.56 3.46
C LEU A 91 -14.18 3.32 2.14
N SER A 92 -14.04 2.65 1.00
CA SER A 92 -14.14 3.31 -0.32
C SER A 92 -15.54 3.78 -0.66
N GLU A 93 -16.57 3.05 -0.22
CA GLU A 93 -17.97 3.50 -0.33
C GLU A 93 -18.19 4.77 0.49
N LYS A 94 -17.66 4.82 1.72
CA LYS A 94 -17.67 6.00 2.59
C LYS A 94 -16.91 7.18 1.98
N MET A 95 -15.78 6.92 1.31
CA MET A 95 -15.03 7.93 0.56
C MET A 95 -15.84 8.49 -0.62
N GLY A 96 -16.83 7.77 -1.15
CA GLY A 96 -17.80 8.28 -2.11
C GLY A 96 -17.37 8.11 -3.58
N ILE A 97 -18.12 7.27 -4.29
CA ILE A 97 -17.98 7.01 -5.73
C ILE A 97 -18.15 8.31 -6.54
N GLY A 98 -17.34 8.46 -7.59
CA GLY A 98 -17.22 9.70 -8.38
C GLY A 98 -16.02 10.57 -7.98
N ASN A 99 -15.29 10.15 -6.94
CA ASN A 99 -13.96 10.66 -6.59
C ASN A 99 -12.90 9.60 -6.91
N TRP A 100 -11.63 9.99 -6.88
CA TRP A 100 -10.55 9.03 -6.82
C TRP A 100 -10.48 8.41 -5.43
N LEU A 101 -10.58 7.09 -5.39
CA LEU A 101 -10.51 6.29 -4.17
C LEU A 101 -9.10 5.73 -4.07
N ILE A 102 -8.22 6.44 -3.37
CA ILE A 102 -6.84 6.02 -3.15
C ILE A 102 -6.80 5.24 -1.84
N GLN A 103 -6.22 4.05 -1.83
CA GLN A 103 -5.98 3.29 -0.61
C GLN A 103 -4.51 3.09 -0.38
N VAL A 104 -4.06 3.39 0.82
CA VAL A 104 -2.66 3.33 1.24
C VAL A 104 -2.58 2.55 2.55
N ASP A 105 -1.65 1.63 2.64
CA ASP A 105 -1.41 0.88 3.87
C ASP A 105 -0.58 1.74 4.83
N SER A 106 -0.73 1.53 6.14
CA SER A 106 -0.06 2.37 7.15
C SER A 106 1.46 2.40 6.98
N ASP A 107 2.03 1.33 6.43
CA ASP A 107 3.45 1.10 6.20
C ASP A 107 3.90 1.39 4.74
N GLU A 108 3.11 2.20 4.01
CA GLU A 108 3.42 2.65 2.66
C GLU A 108 3.67 4.16 2.59
N TYR A 109 4.78 4.54 1.95
CA TYR A 109 5.28 5.92 1.93
C TYR A 109 5.51 6.39 0.49
N PHE A 110 4.66 7.28 0.01
CA PHE A 110 4.84 7.89 -1.31
C PHE A 110 6.11 8.74 -1.35
N VAL A 111 6.92 8.54 -2.40
CA VAL A 111 8.09 9.38 -2.65
C VAL A 111 7.65 10.79 -3.07
N ASP A 112 6.75 10.86 -4.06
CA ASP A 112 6.08 12.09 -4.55
C ASP A 112 4.57 11.84 -4.75
N PHE A 113 3.76 12.04 -3.69
CA PHE A 113 2.31 11.87 -3.78
C PHE A 113 1.64 12.93 -4.67
N ALA A 114 2.16 14.17 -4.67
CA ALA A 114 1.63 15.22 -5.54
C ALA A 114 1.83 14.86 -7.03
N GLY A 115 2.97 14.24 -7.38
CA GLY A 115 3.23 13.69 -8.70
C GLY A 115 2.32 12.52 -9.06
N PHE A 116 2.03 11.63 -8.12
CA PHE A 116 1.02 10.60 -8.30
C PHE A 116 -0.35 11.21 -8.63
N VAL A 117 -0.80 12.21 -7.86
CA VAL A 117 -2.05 12.93 -8.10
C VAL A 117 -2.05 13.61 -9.47
N ARG A 118 -1.00 14.32 -9.86
CA ARG A 118 -0.90 14.94 -11.20
C ARG A 118 -1.07 13.92 -12.33
N GLN A 119 -0.54 12.71 -12.18
CA GLN A 119 -0.73 11.64 -13.17
C GLN A 119 -2.14 11.08 -13.15
N LEU A 120 -2.71 10.90 -11.96
CA LEU A 120 -4.08 10.42 -11.76
C LEU A 120 -5.11 11.33 -12.42
N ARG A 121 -4.92 12.66 -12.31
CA ARG A 121 -5.80 13.69 -12.90
C ARG A 121 -5.93 13.61 -14.41
N LYS A 122 -4.97 12.98 -15.11
CA LYS A 122 -5.06 12.72 -16.57
C LYS A 122 -6.21 11.78 -16.93
N TYR A 123 -6.77 11.07 -15.96
CA TYR A 123 -7.82 10.06 -16.12
C TYR A 123 -9.15 10.50 -15.47
N ASP A 124 -9.30 11.78 -15.12
CA ASP A 124 -10.50 12.30 -14.46
C ASP A 124 -11.78 12.04 -15.27
N ASN A 125 -11.70 11.86 -16.59
CA ASN A 125 -12.84 11.48 -17.42
C ASN A 125 -13.43 10.10 -17.06
N TYR A 126 -12.68 9.19 -16.43
CA TYR A 126 -13.21 7.92 -15.93
C TYR A 126 -14.06 8.08 -14.66
N LEU A 127 -14.01 9.23 -14.00
CA LEU A 127 -14.91 9.55 -12.89
C LEU A 127 -16.31 9.93 -13.37
N ASP A 128 -16.48 10.17 -14.68
CA ASP A 128 -17.80 10.35 -15.28
C ASP A 128 -18.39 8.95 -15.55
N HIS A 129 -19.48 8.61 -14.85
CA HIS A 129 -20.08 7.27 -14.84
C HIS A 129 -19.10 6.14 -14.46
N PRO A 130 -18.52 6.17 -13.24
CA PRO A 130 -17.41 5.30 -12.85
C PRO A 130 -17.77 3.80 -12.90
N GLU A 131 -19.04 3.45 -12.67
CA GLU A 131 -19.53 2.08 -12.80
C GLU A 131 -19.42 1.51 -14.22
N LYS A 132 -19.55 2.34 -15.26
CA LYS A 132 -19.38 1.92 -16.66
C LYS A 132 -17.91 1.98 -17.10
N ASN A 133 -17.11 2.80 -16.42
CA ASN A 133 -15.76 3.17 -16.79
C ASN A 133 -14.73 2.74 -15.74
N LYS A 134 -14.91 1.56 -15.15
CA LYS A 134 -14.06 1.08 -14.05
C LYS A 134 -12.62 0.89 -14.48
N ILE A 135 -11.69 1.45 -13.71
CA ILE A 135 -10.25 1.32 -13.88
C ILE A 135 -9.55 1.24 -12.52
N GLN A 136 -8.36 0.64 -12.51
CA GLN A 136 -7.48 0.60 -11.35
C GLN A 136 -6.10 1.15 -11.71
N ILE A 137 -5.51 1.92 -10.80
CA ILE A 137 -4.26 2.64 -11.00
C ILE A 137 -3.15 1.89 -10.27
N PHE A 138 -2.13 1.52 -11.04
CA PHE A 138 -0.96 0.81 -10.55
C PHE A 138 0.24 1.74 -10.48
N ALA A 139 0.91 1.73 -9.32
CA ALA A 139 2.21 2.34 -9.10
C ALA A 139 3.21 1.25 -8.69
N TRP A 140 4.38 1.64 -8.21
CA TRP A 140 5.51 0.74 -8.01
C TRP A 140 6.02 0.79 -6.56
N TRP A 141 5.95 -0.35 -5.88
CA TRP A 141 6.58 -0.53 -4.59
C TRP A 141 8.09 -0.68 -4.72
N VAL A 142 8.83 -0.02 -3.85
CA VAL A 142 10.16 -0.47 -3.42
C VAL A 142 9.96 -1.12 -2.05
N ILE A 143 10.03 -2.45 -2.02
CA ILE A 143 9.82 -3.19 -0.77
C ILE A 143 11.04 -3.01 0.12
N ILE A 144 10.83 -2.45 1.30
CA ILE A 144 11.82 -2.42 2.36
C ILE A 144 11.71 -3.75 3.10
N TYR A 145 12.81 -4.49 3.16
CA TYR A 145 12.83 -5.86 3.67
C TYR A 145 13.20 -5.93 5.15
N LYS A 146 14.23 -5.19 5.56
CA LYS A 146 14.72 -5.22 6.94
C LYS A 146 15.55 -3.98 7.27
N TYR A 147 15.25 -3.36 8.41
CA TYR A 147 16.14 -2.39 9.03
C TYR A 147 17.32 -3.12 9.67
N THR A 148 18.54 -2.64 9.40
CA THR A 148 19.77 -3.19 9.97
C THR A 148 20.44 -2.15 10.86
N ALA A 149 21.54 -2.48 11.53
CA ALA A 149 22.18 -1.54 12.46
C ALA A 149 22.73 -0.30 11.74
N GLN A 150 23.13 -0.42 10.47
CA GLN A 150 23.70 0.70 9.69
C GLN A 150 22.82 1.19 8.52
N GLY A 151 21.71 0.52 8.22
CA GLY A 151 20.93 0.88 7.03
C GLY A 151 19.70 0.03 6.81
N ILE A 152 19.37 -0.20 5.55
CA ILE A 152 18.14 -0.87 5.13
C ILE A 152 18.43 -1.84 3.99
N LEU A 153 17.95 -3.07 4.14
CA LEU A 153 17.83 -4.03 3.05
C LEU A 153 16.50 -3.82 2.31
N TYR A 154 16.53 -3.84 0.99
CA TYR A 154 15.35 -3.66 0.14
C TYR A 154 15.36 -4.64 -1.04
N VAL A 155 14.18 -4.95 -1.58
CA VAL A 155 14.05 -5.79 -2.79
C VAL A 155 14.52 -5.00 -3.99
N ASP A 156 15.51 -5.54 -4.71
CA ASP A 156 16.28 -4.81 -5.71
C ASP A 156 15.51 -4.37 -6.97
N LYS A 157 14.28 -4.86 -7.13
CA LYS A 157 13.40 -4.54 -8.25
C LYS A 157 12.04 -4.03 -7.76
N PRO A 158 11.59 -2.86 -8.26
CA PRO A 158 10.27 -2.37 -7.91
C PRO A 158 9.15 -3.32 -8.36
N MET A 159 8.08 -3.37 -7.58
CA MET A 159 6.94 -4.25 -7.82
C MET A 159 5.66 -3.47 -8.05
N LYS A 160 4.90 -3.87 -9.07
CA LYS A 160 3.60 -3.22 -9.34
C LYS A 160 2.59 -3.50 -8.22
N ALA A 161 1.85 -2.48 -7.82
CA ALA A 161 0.75 -2.57 -6.87
C ALA A 161 -0.36 -1.57 -7.22
N VAL A 162 -1.59 -1.91 -6.86
CA VAL A 162 -2.75 -1.04 -7.03
C VAL A 162 -2.80 -0.03 -5.91
N PHE A 163 -3.12 1.22 -6.20
CA PHE A 163 -3.24 2.28 -5.19
C PHE A 163 -4.51 3.09 -5.31
N ALA A 164 -5.14 3.14 -6.49
CA ALA A 164 -6.37 3.87 -6.66
C ALA A 164 -7.35 3.15 -7.58
N THR A 165 -8.63 3.42 -7.39
CA THR A 165 -9.71 3.04 -8.29
C THR A 165 -10.72 4.18 -8.37
N ASN A 166 -11.53 4.20 -9.42
CA ASN A 166 -12.75 5.01 -9.47
C ASN A 166 -14.00 4.26 -8.98
N PHE A 167 -13.91 2.95 -8.80
CA PHE A 167 -15.02 2.09 -8.38
C PHE A 167 -14.53 0.92 -7.50
N PRO A 168 -15.02 0.77 -6.26
CA PRO A 168 -14.43 -0.15 -5.27
C PRO A 168 -15.01 -1.56 -5.32
N ASN A 169 -15.05 -2.20 -6.50
CA ASN A 169 -15.46 -3.60 -6.63
C ASN A 169 -14.30 -4.56 -6.36
N TYR A 170 -13.75 -4.48 -5.15
CA TYR A 170 -12.58 -5.25 -4.78
C TYR A 170 -12.88 -6.75 -4.69
N ILE A 171 -11.89 -7.55 -5.07
CA ILE A 171 -11.94 -9.03 -5.05
C ILE A 171 -10.94 -9.65 -4.07
N GLY A 172 -10.02 -8.83 -3.55
CA GLY A 172 -8.92 -9.25 -2.71
C GLY A 172 -8.06 -8.04 -2.32
N ALA A 173 -8.04 -7.71 -1.03
CA ALA A 173 -7.53 -6.45 -0.51
C ALA A 173 -8.07 -5.27 -1.36
N ARG A 174 -7.18 -4.46 -1.93
CA ARG A 174 -7.51 -3.31 -2.79
C ARG A 174 -7.49 -3.60 -4.30
N ARG A 175 -7.42 -4.87 -4.73
CA ARG A 175 -7.41 -5.23 -6.17
C ARG A 175 -8.81 -5.40 -6.73
N THR A 176 -8.98 -5.04 -8.00
CA THR A 176 -10.15 -5.39 -8.82
C THR A 176 -9.70 -6.22 -10.04
N HIS A 177 -10.65 -6.68 -10.86
CA HIS A 177 -10.37 -7.27 -12.18
C HIS A 177 -10.44 -6.26 -13.33
N GLU A 178 -10.53 -4.96 -13.00
CA GLU A 178 -10.78 -3.91 -13.97
C GLU A 178 -9.52 -3.53 -14.74
N ARG A 179 -9.68 -2.70 -15.78
CA ARG A 179 -8.56 -2.26 -16.61
C ARG A 179 -7.49 -1.58 -15.77
N ILE A 180 -6.24 -1.99 -15.97
CA ILE A 180 -5.09 -1.40 -15.29
C ILE A 180 -4.58 -0.19 -16.06
N VAL A 181 -4.27 0.88 -15.32
CA VAL A 181 -3.50 2.03 -15.77
C VAL A 181 -2.25 2.10 -14.91
N TYR A 182 -1.08 1.99 -15.53
CA TYR A 182 0.22 2.15 -14.88
C TYR A 182 0.62 3.62 -14.87
N VAL A 183 1.09 4.10 -13.72
CA VAL A 183 1.69 5.43 -13.54
C VAL A 183 3.12 5.31 -13.06
N ASP A 184 3.91 6.35 -13.30
CA ASP A 184 5.31 6.43 -12.88
C ASP A 184 5.39 7.04 -11.49
N SER A 185 5.06 6.24 -10.48
CA SER A 185 5.09 6.66 -9.08
C SER A 185 5.70 5.55 -8.25
N LEU A 186 6.60 5.93 -7.34
CA LEU A 186 7.26 5.02 -6.42
C LEU A 186 6.72 5.20 -5.01
N VAL A 187 6.54 4.08 -4.32
CA VAL A 187 6.04 3.99 -2.95
C VAL A 187 6.95 3.05 -2.18
N LEU A 188 7.57 3.50 -1.11
CA LEU A 188 8.28 2.60 -0.21
C LEU A 188 7.26 1.80 0.58
N HIS A 189 7.50 0.51 0.78
CA HIS A 189 6.59 -0.34 1.53
C HIS A 189 7.39 -1.13 2.57
N GLU A 190 7.21 -0.77 3.83
CA GLU A 190 7.90 -1.37 4.96
C GLU A 190 7.57 -2.85 5.14
N SER A 191 6.36 -3.30 4.79
CA SER A 191 5.98 -4.70 4.67
C SER A 191 6.44 -5.58 5.85
N VAL A 192 7.61 -6.23 5.73
CA VAL A 192 8.22 -7.14 6.73
C VAL A 192 9.42 -6.54 7.48
N ALA A 193 9.79 -5.29 7.21
CA ALA A 193 10.86 -4.56 7.88
C ALA A 193 10.39 -4.04 9.25
N ARG A 194 10.38 -4.93 10.22
CA ARG A 194 9.85 -4.73 11.57
C ARG A 194 10.82 -5.25 12.63
N SER A 195 10.55 -5.03 13.90
CA SER A 195 11.13 -5.88 14.95
C SER A 195 10.62 -7.33 14.79
N GLU A 196 11.31 -8.29 15.41
CA GLU A 196 10.88 -9.69 15.35
C GLU A 196 9.48 -9.89 15.95
N GLU A 197 9.20 -9.25 17.10
CA GLU A 197 7.91 -9.35 17.79
C GLU A 197 6.77 -8.81 16.92
N GLU A 198 6.93 -7.60 16.38
CA GLU A 198 5.96 -7.00 15.46
C GLU A 198 5.77 -7.84 14.19
N LEU A 199 6.86 -8.39 13.63
CA LEU A 199 6.78 -9.23 12.43
C LEU A 199 5.98 -10.51 12.72
N ARG A 200 6.25 -11.18 13.84
CA ARG A 200 5.49 -12.37 14.26
C ARG A 200 4.01 -12.05 14.42
N TYR A 201 3.69 -10.95 15.10
CA TYR A 201 2.31 -10.50 15.28
C TYR A 201 1.63 -10.22 13.93
N LYS A 202 2.32 -9.50 13.03
CA LYS A 202 1.82 -9.18 11.69
C LYS A 202 1.55 -10.42 10.85
N LEU A 203 2.52 -11.36 10.80
CA LEU A 203 2.39 -12.60 10.04
C LEU A 203 1.20 -13.44 10.52
N ASP A 204 0.85 -13.39 11.80
CA ASP A 204 -0.31 -14.10 12.34
C ASP A 204 -1.65 -13.42 12.02
N ASN A 205 -1.67 -12.10 11.88
CA ASN A 205 -2.91 -11.29 11.85
C ASN A 205 -3.27 -10.66 10.49
N TRP A 206 -2.33 -10.54 9.55
CA TRP A 206 -2.59 -9.89 8.26
C TRP A 206 -3.36 -10.78 7.26
N SER A 207 -3.77 -10.19 6.14
CA SER A 207 -4.53 -10.87 5.08
C SER A 207 -3.81 -12.04 4.39
N HIS A 208 -2.49 -12.18 4.59
CA HIS A 208 -1.67 -13.26 4.07
C HIS A 208 -1.22 -14.27 5.15
N ASN A 209 -1.90 -14.35 6.29
CA ASN A 209 -1.46 -15.15 7.43
C ASN A 209 -1.36 -16.67 7.14
N VAL A 210 -2.16 -17.16 6.20
CA VAL A 210 -2.14 -18.56 5.75
C VAL A 210 -1.15 -18.84 4.61
N ASP A 211 -0.52 -17.80 4.05
CA ASP A 211 0.38 -17.91 2.90
C ASP A 211 1.86 -18.01 3.32
N VAL A 212 2.18 -17.83 4.61
CA VAL A 212 3.55 -17.68 5.11
C VAL A 212 4.29 -19.02 5.07
N ASN A 213 5.41 -19.07 4.35
CA ASN A 213 6.30 -20.23 4.35
C ASN A 213 6.96 -20.39 5.74
N PRO A 214 6.95 -21.60 6.33
CA PRO A 214 7.54 -21.86 7.65
C PRO A 214 9.00 -21.41 7.82
N THR A 215 9.79 -21.46 6.73
CA THR A 215 11.22 -21.10 6.73
C THR A 215 11.50 -19.60 6.54
N PHE A 216 10.45 -18.80 6.30
CA PHE A 216 10.60 -17.38 6.02
C PHE A 216 11.27 -16.64 7.18
N LEU A 217 10.79 -16.86 8.41
CA LEU A 217 11.24 -16.11 9.57
C LEU A 217 12.67 -16.45 9.96
N ASP A 218 13.06 -17.73 9.89
CA ASP A 218 14.44 -18.16 10.15
C ASP A 218 15.42 -17.49 9.20
N LYS A 219 15.06 -17.38 7.91
CA LYS A 219 15.86 -16.65 6.92
C LYS A 219 15.88 -15.16 7.24
N TRP A 220 14.73 -14.56 7.54
CA TRP A 220 14.63 -13.13 7.86
C TRP A 220 15.51 -12.77 9.06
N LEU A 221 15.58 -13.62 10.09
CA LEU A 221 16.43 -13.43 11.26
C LEU A 221 17.93 -13.46 10.92
N GLN A 222 18.37 -14.39 10.07
CA GLN A 222 19.77 -14.56 9.69
C GLN A 222 20.32 -13.47 8.77
N VAL A 223 19.46 -12.87 7.93
CA VAL A 223 19.87 -11.90 6.91
C VAL A 223 20.17 -10.53 7.54
N ASN A 224 21.29 -9.94 7.15
CA ASN A 224 21.77 -8.63 7.61
C ASN A 224 22.60 -7.91 6.51
N GLU A 225 23.08 -6.70 6.79
CA GLU A 225 23.80 -5.84 5.85
C GLU A 225 25.12 -6.43 5.32
N THR A 226 25.72 -7.39 6.04
CA THR A 226 27.00 -8.00 5.65
C THR A 226 26.84 -9.28 4.83
N ASN A 227 25.71 -9.99 4.97
CA ASN A 227 25.54 -11.33 4.41
C ASN A 227 24.39 -11.46 3.38
N TYR A 228 23.56 -10.43 3.19
CA TYR A 228 22.35 -10.53 2.35
C TYR A 228 22.58 -11.04 0.93
N LYS A 229 23.75 -10.78 0.34
CA LYS A 229 24.12 -11.24 -1.01
C LYS A 229 24.31 -12.76 -1.12
N ALA A 230 24.51 -13.46 -0.01
CA ALA A 230 24.61 -14.92 0.04
C ALA A 230 23.24 -15.62 0.01
N PHE A 231 22.15 -14.87 0.18
CA PHE A 231 20.79 -15.39 0.22
C PHE A 231 20.02 -15.03 -1.04
N THR A 232 19.04 -15.87 -1.38
CA THR A 232 18.03 -15.57 -2.40
C THR A 232 16.65 -16.00 -1.94
N GLY A 233 15.64 -15.45 -2.61
CA GLY A 233 14.25 -15.81 -2.42
C GLY A 233 13.69 -15.38 -1.06
N PHE A 234 13.40 -14.09 -0.93
CA PHE A 234 13.10 -13.41 0.32
C PHE A 234 11.60 -13.22 0.57
N TYR A 235 10.73 -13.57 -0.37
CA TYR A 235 9.29 -13.34 -0.21
C TYR A 235 8.68 -14.39 0.72
N TYR A 236 7.80 -13.93 1.62
CA TYR A 236 7.20 -14.75 2.67
C TYR A 236 6.29 -15.86 2.15
N ALA A 237 5.65 -15.69 0.98
CA ALA A 237 4.75 -16.70 0.40
C ALA A 237 5.41 -17.49 -0.75
N GLU A 238 5.86 -16.77 -1.78
CA GLU A 238 6.48 -17.36 -2.97
C GLU A 238 7.93 -16.86 -3.13
N PRO A 239 8.96 -17.58 -2.61
CA PRO A 239 10.32 -17.06 -2.50
C PRO A 239 10.87 -16.42 -3.79
N LYS A 240 10.53 -16.96 -4.97
CA LYS A 240 10.99 -16.46 -6.28
C LYS A 240 10.50 -15.04 -6.62
N ARG A 241 9.54 -14.46 -5.90
CA ARG A 241 9.00 -13.11 -6.17
C ARG A 241 9.95 -12.01 -5.73
N TRP A 242 10.62 -12.15 -4.59
CA TRP A 242 11.68 -11.26 -4.11
C TRP A 242 13.02 -11.98 -4.23
N LYS A 243 13.62 -11.96 -5.43
CA LYS A 243 14.77 -12.82 -5.73
C LYS A 243 16.02 -12.42 -4.97
N THR A 244 16.31 -11.12 -4.94
CA THR A 244 17.56 -10.54 -4.47
C THR A 244 17.27 -9.26 -3.69
N LEU A 245 18.14 -8.97 -2.72
CA LEU A 245 18.12 -7.72 -1.97
C LEU A 245 19.27 -6.83 -2.40
N ASN A 246 19.12 -5.55 -2.14
CA ASN A 246 20.18 -4.55 -2.18
C ASN A 246 20.12 -3.69 -0.91
N TYR A 247 21.05 -2.75 -0.74
CA TYR A 247 21.27 -2.05 0.53
C TYR A 247 21.25 -0.52 0.35
N PHE A 248 20.53 0.16 1.25
CA PHE A 248 20.67 1.60 1.47
C PHE A 248 21.52 1.82 2.72
N PRO A 249 22.64 2.57 2.65
CA PRO A 249 23.52 2.84 3.79
C PRO A 249 22.97 3.98 4.67
N THR A 250 21.66 3.98 4.91
CA THR A 250 20.94 4.98 5.71
C THR A 250 19.59 4.41 6.12
N GLN A 251 19.08 4.88 7.24
CA GLN A 251 17.70 4.62 7.69
C GLN A 251 16.78 5.83 7.46
N GLN A 252 17.32 6.96 7.01
CA GLN A 252 16.58 8.21 6.88
C GLN A 252 15.78 8.23 5.57
N LEU A 253 14.48 8.49 5.68
CA LEU A 253 13.55 8.45 4.55
C LEU A 253 13.96 9.44 3.45
N GLU A 254 14.40 10.63 3.83
CA GLU A 254 14.84 11.71 2.92
C GLU A 254 16.03 11.27 2.08
N ASP A 255 16.97 10.53 2.67
CA ASP A 255 18.13 10.02 1.93
C ASP A 255 17.73 8.84 1.04
N ILE A 256 16.81 7.97 1.49
CA ILE A 256 16.26 6.90 0.64
C ILE A 256 15.61 7.49 -0.60
N LYS A 257 14.84 8.59 -0.49
CA LYS A 257 14.25 9.27 -1.65
C LYS A 257 15.32 9.67 -2.66
N LYS A 258 16.41 10.30 -2.20
CA LYS A 258 17.56 10.65 -3.07
C LYS A 258 18.21 9.41 -3.69
N TYR A 259 18.37 8.32 -2.93
CA TYR A 259 18.91 7.07 -3.47
C TYR A 259 18.01 6.48 -4.56
N VAL A 260 16.69 6.49 -4.35
CA VAL A 260 15.71 5.97 -5.29
C VAL A 260 15.70 6.80 -6.57
N GLU A 261 15.66 8.13 -6.46
CA GLU A 261 15.70 9.07 -7.59
C GLU A 261 16.96 8.91 -8.44
N ASN A 262 18.12 8.67 -7.82
CA ASN A 262 19.40 8.56 -8.51
C ASN A 262 19.77 7.14 -8.94
N ASN A 263 18.94 6.12 -8.67
CA ASN A 263 19.24 4.73 -9.00
C ASN A 263 18.45 4.26 -10.24
N PRO A 264 19.09 4.12 -11.42
CA PRO A 264 18.41 3.71 -12.65
C PRO A 264 17.71 2.36 -12.56
N LYS A 265 18.10 1.47 -11.63
CA LYS A 265 17.45 0.16 -11.44
C LYS A 265 16.09 0.26 -10.75
N LEU A 266 15.85 1.34 -10.01
CA LEU A 266 14.60 1.60 -9.30
C LEU A 266 13.65 2.49 -10.11
N GLN A 267 14.16 3.15 -11.14
CA GLN A 267 13.36 3.94 -12.07
C GLN A 267 12.60 3.05 -13.05
N ILE A 268 11.34 3.39 -13.31
CA ILE A 268 10.52 2.69 -14.29
C ILE A 268 10.54 3.45 -15.61
N SER A 269 10.97 2.78 -16.67
CA SER A 269 11.03 3.40 -18.00
C SER A 269 9.65 3.89 -18.44
N SER A 270 9.56 5.16 -18.85
CA SER A 270 8.33 5.74 -19.39
C SER A 270 7.85 5.01 -20.66
N TRP A 271 8.78 4.49 -21.47
CA TRP A 271 8.45 3.64 -22.64
C TRP A 271 7.80 2.33 -22.23
N PHE A 272 8.29 1.71 -21.15
CA PHE A 272 7.70 0.49 -20.61
C PHE A 272 6.28 0.75 -20.10
N ILE A 273 6.06 1.85 -19.39
CA ILE A 273 4.72 2.26 -18.92
C ILE A 273 3.78 2.53 -20.09
N LEU A 274 4.23 3.26 -21.11
CA LEU A 274 3.45 3.55 -22.31
C LEU A 274 3.02 2.24 -23.01
N PHE A 275 3.94 1.32 -23.23
CA PHE A 275 3.63 0.03 -23.86
C PHE A 275 2.65 -0.78 -23.01
N LYS A 276 2.82 -0.81 -21.69
CA LYS A 276 1.91 -1.52 -20.78
C LYS A 276 0.51 -0.92 -20.79
N ASN A 277 0.39 0.40 -20.80
CA ASN A 277 -0.91 1.06 -20.89
C ASN A 277 -1.60 0.83 -22.23
N MET A 278 -0.85 0.80 -23.33
CA MET A 278 -1.36 0.42 -24.65
C MET A 278 -1.84 -1.04 -24.65
N GLU A 279 -1.06 -1.98 -24.11
CA GLU A 279 -1.43 -3.38 -23.96
C GLU A 279 -2.75 -3.54 -23.19
N GLN A 280 -2.92 -2.81 -22.08
CA GLN A 280 -4.14 -2.82 -21.28
C GLN A 280 -5.34 -2.21 -22.01
N TRP A 281 -5.13 -1.14 -22.77
CA TRP A 281 -6.17 -0.53 -23.60
C TRP A 281 -6.67 -1.49 -24.68
N ILE A 282 -5.75 -2.13 -25.42
CA ILE A 282 -6.07 -3.11 -26.45
C ILE A 282 -6.85 -4.28 -25.86
N LYS A 283 -6.36 -4.86 -24.75
CA LYS A 283 -7.03 -5.97 -24.06
C LYS A 283 -8.48 -5.62 -23.70
N ASN A 284 -8.69 -4.43 -23.12
CA ASN A 284 -10.02 -4.01 -22.69
C ASN A 284 -10.96 -3.74 -23.87
N PHE A 285 -10.44 -3.20 -24.98
CA PHE A 285 -11.23 -2.97 -26.20
C PHE A 285 -11.82 -4.28 -26.76
N PHE A 286 -11.01 -5.36 -26.80
CA PHE A 286 -11.46 -6.66 -27.30
C PHE A 286 -12.28 -7.48 -26.31
N THR A 287 -12.18 -7.22 -25.01
CA THR A 287 -13.01 -7.91 -24.00
C THR A 287 -14.35 -7.25 -23.75
N ARG A 288 -14.49 -5.93 -24.03
CA ARG A 288 -15.78 -5.22 -23.97
C ARG A 288 -16.65 -5.41 -25.23
N SER A 289 -16.10 -5.95 -26.31
CA SER A 289 -16.82 -6.22 -27.56
C SER A 289 -17.49 -7.61 -27.60
N LYS A 290 -17.68 -8.23 -26.43
CA LYS A 290 -18.45 -9.47 -26.21
C LYS A 290 -19.44 -9.21 -25.09
#